data_AF-A0AAW9KLT4-F1
#
_entry.id   AF-A0AAW9KLT4-F1
#
_cell.length_a   1.000
_cell.length_b   1.000
_cell.length_c   1.000
_cell.angle_alpha   90.00
_cell.angle_beta   90.00
_cell.angle_gamma   90.00
#
_symmetry.space_group_name_H-M   'P 1'
#
loop_
_entity.id
_entity.type
_entity.pdbx_description
1 polymer ?
#
loop_
_entity_poly.entity_id
_entity_poly.type
_entity_poly.pdbx_seq_one_letter_code
_entity_poly.pdbx_strand_id
1 'polypeptide(L)'
;GLNRLVNRSKNPVGAHKEITGYENIDKIIDIDQSPIGRTPRPNPATYTGVFDIIRELFSTTPESKMRGYKPGRFSFNVKGGRCEACSGDGIIKIEMQFLSDVYVPCEVCKGKRYNRETLEVKYKGKSIDDILSMTVEEALKFFENIPR
;
A
#
# COMPACT_ATOMS: atom_id res chain seq x y z
N GLY A 1 24.15 -9.72 -17.44
CA GLY A 1 24.36 -9.32 -18.84
C GLY A 1 23.06 -8.89 -19.47
N LEU A 2 22.11 -9.80 -19.61
CA LEU A 2 20.85 -9.59 -20.32
C LEU A 2 19.98 -8.43 -19.79
N ASN A 3 19.83 -8.28 -18.47
CA ASN A 3 19.08 -7.16 -17.85
C ASN A 3 19.72 -5.78 -18.18
N ARG A 4 21.03 -5.74 -18.45
CA ARG A 4 21.71 -4.51 -18.92
C ARG A 4 21.40 -4.21 -20.39
N LEU A 5 21.28 -5.25 -21.23
CA LEU A 5 21.00 -5.12 -22.66
C LEU A 5 19.53 -4.71 -22.91
N VAL A 6 18.58 -5.35 -22.21
CA VAL A 6 17.14 -5.13 -22.43
C VAL A 6 16.59 -3.97 -21.59
N ASN A 7 16.87 -3.94 -20.28
CA ASN A 7 16.29 -2.94 -19.38
C ASN A 7 17.25 -1.80 -19.02
N ARG A 8 18.45 -1.74 -19.60
CA ARG A 8 19.49 -0.74 -19.27
C ARG A 8 19.90 -0.72 -17.78
N SER A 9 19.84 -1.87 -17.10
CA SER A 9 20.25 -2.01 -15.71
C SER A 9 21.72 -1.62 -15.49
N LYS A 10 22.00 -0.94 -14.37
CA LYS A 10 23.37 -0.55 -13.94
C LYS A 10 24.06 -1.60 -13.09
N ASN A 11 23.42 -2.74 -12.82
CA ASN A 11 23.98 -3.76 -11.96
C ASN A 11 25.25 -4.38 -12.57
N PRO A 12 26.21 -4.78 -11.72
CA PRO A 12 27.40 -5.48 -12.18
C PRO A 12 27.04 -6.70 -13.03
N VAL A 13 27.76 -6.88 -14.14
CA VAL A 13 27.56 -8.02 -15.03
C VAL A 13 28.61 -9.07 -14.72
N GLY A 14 28.17 -10.27 -14.36
CA GLY A 14 29.07 -11.42 -14.21
C GLY A 14 29.74 -11.85 -15.52
N ALA A 15 30.82 -12.60 -15.40
CA ALA A 15 31.58 -13.11 -16.54
C ALA A 15 30.72 -14.01 -17.44
N HIS A 16 30.74 -13.76 -18.74
CA HIS A 16 30.07 -14.54 -19.78
C HIS A 16 30.79 -14.28 -21.12
N LYS A 17 30.62 -15.17 -22.11
CA LYS A 17 31.24 -15.01 -23.44
C LYS A 17 30.43 -14.11 -24.36
N GLU A 18 29.15 -14.44 -24.57
CA GLU A 18 28.23 -13.70 -25.44
C GLU A 18 26.78 -13.97 -25.02
N ILE A 19 25.86 -13.08 -25.41
CA ILE A 19 24.41 -13.24 -25.27
C ILE A 19 23.78 -12.85 -26.62
N THR A 20 23.13 -13.80 -27.30
CA THR A 20 22.46 -13.61 -28.60
C THR A 20 20.95 -13.83 -28.47
N GLY A 21 20.15 -13.34 -29.43
CA GLY A 21 18.70 -13.56 -29.47
C GLY A 21 17.87 -12.70 -28.51
N TYR A 22 18.49 -11.71 -27.84
CA TYR A 22 17.81 -10.83 -26.89
C TYR A 22 16.92 -9.78 -27.55
N GLU A 23 17.03 -9.59 -28.86
CA GLU A 23 16.16 -8.76 -29.69
C GLU A 23 14.70 -9.23 -29.72
N ASN A 24 14.45 -10.49 -29.34
CA ASN A 24 13.09 -11.05 -29.22
C ASN A 24 12.46 -10.80 -27.85
N ILE A 25 13.13 -10.04 -26.97
CA ILE A 25 12.72 -9.82 -25.58
C ILE A 25 12.48 -8.33 -25.33
N ASP A 26 11.23 -7.95 -25.09
CA ASP A 26 10.86 -6.56 -24.83
C ASP A 26 11.22 -6.10 -23.41
N LYS A 27 11.08 -7.01 -22.42
CA LYS A 27 11.25 -6.68 -21.00
C LYS A 27 11.67 -7.89 -20.20
N ILE A 28 12.53 -7.66 -19.21
CA ILE A 28 12.89 -8.65 -18.21
C ILE A 28 12.38 -8.18 -16.86
N ILE A 29 11.67 -9.04 -16.14
CA ILE A 29 11.19 -8.75 -14.80
C ILE A 29 11.79 -9.80 -13.87
N ASP A 30 12.60 -9.33 -12.93
CA ASP A 30 13.15 -10.15 -11.87
C ASP A 30 12.20 -10.06 -10.66
N ILE A 31 11.69 -11.21 -10.21
CA ILE A 31 10.80 -11.32 -9.06
C ILE A 31 11.55 -12.10 -8.00
N ASP A 32 12.00 -11.40 -6.97
CA ASP A 32 12.84 -11.94 -5.90
C ASP A 32 12.14 -11.84 -4.52
N GLN A 33 12.88 -12.16 -3.47
CA GLN A 33 12.43 -12.08 -2.08
C GLN A 33 12.86 -10.77 -1.40
N SER A 34 13.28 -9.76 -2.17
CA SER A 34 13.60 -8.46 -1.60
C SER A 34 12.33 -7.83 -0.99
N PRO A 35 12.45 -7.14 0.16
CA PRO A 35 11.28 -6.56 0.80
C PRO A 35 10.65 -5.49 -0.10
N ILE A 36 9.32 -5.50 -0.19
CA ILE A 36 8.53 -4.55 -1.01
C ILE A 36 8.81 -3.08 -0.63
N GLY A 37 9.12 -2.83 0.64
CA GLY A 37 9.67 -1.56 1.08
C GLY A 37 10.26 -1.65 2.49
N ARG A 38 10.92 -0.58 2.91
CA ARG A 38 11.64 -0.50 4.20
C ARG A 38 10.86 0.19 5.31
N THR A 39 9.61 0.56 5.05
CA THR A 39 8.71 1.25 5.97
C THR A 39 7.45 0.41 6.18
N PRO A 40 6.65 0.64 7.25
CA PRO A 40 5.40 -0.10 7.49
C PRO A 40 4.24 0.31 6.56
N ARG A 41 4.49 1.21 5.60
CA ARG A 41 3.47 1.79 4.72
C ARG A 41 3.04 0.88 3.57
N PRO A 42 3.96 0.20 2.85
CA PRO A 42 3.58 -0.71 1.79
C PRO A 42 2.84 -1.91 2.38
N ASN A 43 1.75 -2.26 1.73
CA ASN A 43 0.98 -3.46 1.97
C ASN A 43 0.51 -4.03 0.61
N PRO A 44 -0.02 -5.26 0.55
CA PRO A 44 -0.44 -5.88 -0.71
C PRO A 44 -1.42 -5.02 -1.52
N ALA A 45 -2.33 -4.30 -0.84
CA ALA A 45 -3.32 -3.46 -1.50
C ALA A 45 -2.69 -2.24 -2.20
N THR A 46 -1.71 -1.60 -1.56
CA THR A 46 -0.96 -0.49 -2.17
C THR A 46 0.00 -0.94 -3.25
N TYR A 47 0.61 -2.13 -3.11
CA TYR A 47 1.59 -2.64 -4.07
C TYR A 47 0.94 -3.04 -5.40
N THR A 48 -0.23 -3.67 -5.34
CA THR A 48 -1.00 -4.07 -6.53
C THR A 48 -1.79 -2.92 -7.16
N GLY A 49 -1.89 -1.77 -6.48
CA GLY A 49 -2.69 -0.63 -6.93
C GLY A 49 -4.19 -0.75 -6.66
N VAL A 50 -4.69 -1.90 -6.18
CA VAL A 50 -6.13 -2.09 -5.87
C VAL A 50 -6.62 -1.10 -4.81
N PHE A 51 -5.74 -0.64 -3.93
CA PHE A 51 -6.10 0.35 -2.92
C PHE A 51 -6.57 1.68 -3.52
N ASP A 52 -6.09 2.05 -4.70
CA ASP A 52 -6.52 3.29 -5.36
C ASP A 52 -7.98 3.20 -5.79
N ILE A 53 -8.39 2.05 -6.34
CA ILE A 53 -9.76 1.73 -6.71
C ILE A 53 -10.67 1.76 -5.47
N ILE A 54 -10.21 1.18 -4.36
CA ILE A 54 -10.95 1.20 -3.09
C ILE A 54 -11.12 2.64 -2.58
N ARG A 55 -10.08 3.47 -2.62
CA ARG A 55 -10.16 4.88 -2.19
C ARG A 55 -11.13 5.69 -3.07
N GLU A 56 -11.13 5.43 -4.37
CA GLU A 56 -12.10 6.02 -5.30
C GLU A 56 -13.52 5.62 -4.91
N LEU A 57 -13.78 4.32 -4.70
CA LEU A 57 -15.07 3.82 -4.26
C LEU A 57 -15.55 4.52 -2.98
N PHE A 58 -14.70 4.62 -1.96
CA PHE A 58 -15.05 5.30 -0.70
C PHE A 58 -15.42 6.77 -0.94
N SER A 59 -14.73 7.48 -1.83
CA SER A 59 -15.08 8.86 -2.17
C SER A 59 -16.45 9.02 -2.86
N THR A 60 -16.99 7.94 -3.43
CA THR A 60 -18.32 7.96 -4.09
C THR A 60 -19.48 7.74 -3.12
N THR A 61 -19.22 7.35 -1.87
CA THR A 61 -20.26 7.13 -0.84
C THR A 61 -21.05 8.42 -0.56
N PRO A 62 -22.34 8.33 -0.20
CA PRO A 62 -23.16 9.51 0.12
C PRO A 62 -22.53 10.38 1.22
N GLU A 63 -22.01 9.77 2.28
CA GLU A 63 -21.37 10.45 3.41
C GLU A 63 -20.12 11.20 2.96
N SER A 64 -19.32 10.60 2.07
CA SER A 64 -18.14 11.27 1.51
C SER A 64 -18.52 12.45 0.63
N LYS A 65 -19.53 12.29 -0.22
CA LYS A 65 -20.03 13.37 -1.09
C LYS A 65 -20.55 14.55 -0.26
N MET A 66 -21.34 14.28 0.78
CA MET A 66 -21.84 15.31 1.70
C MET A 66 -20.72 16.07 2.41
N ARG A 67 -19.64 15.39 2.80
CA ARG A 67 -18.50 15.99 3.50
C ARG A 67 -17.40 16.51 2.56
N GLY A 68 -17.57 16.39 1.24
CA GLY A 68 -16.57 16.79 0.24
C GLY A 68 -15.29 15.95 0.26
N TYR A 69 -15.35 14.71 0.75
CA TYR A 69 -14.18 13.83 0.84
C TYR A 69 -13.80 13.25 -0.53
N LYS A 70 -12.54 13.48 -0.90
CA LYS A 70 -11.91 12.96 -2.12
C LYS A 70 -11.12 11.67 -1.82
N PRO A 71 -10.66 10.91 -2.83
CA PRO A 71 -9.85 9.69 -2.61
C PRO A 71 -8.61 9.91 -1.74
N GLY A 72 -8.06 11.14 -1.72
CA GLY A 72 -6.95 11.52 -0.85
C GLY A 72 -7.29 11.43 0.65
N ARG A 73 -8.54 11.65 1.06
CA ARG A 73 -8.98 11.49 2.46
C ARG A 73 -8.77 10.05 2.95
N PHE A 74 -8.98 9.07 2.07
CA PHE A 74 -8.86 7.65 2.39
C PHE A 74 -7.44 7.10 2.20
N SER A 75 -6.45 7.96 1.95
CA SER A 75 -5.04 7.55 1.88
C SER A 75 -4.34 7.84 3.20
N PHE A 76 -3.79 6.79 3.83
CA PHE A 76 -2.95 6.96 5.02
C PHE A 76 -1.59 7.62 4.70
N ASN A 77 -1.22 7.74 3.41
CA ASN A 77 0.06 8.31 3.00
C ASN A 77 0.05 9.85 2.95
N VAL A 78 -1.12 10.50 2.92
CA VAL A 78 -1.24 11.96 2.75
C VAL A 78 -2.01 12.59 3.92
N LYS A 79 -1.72 13.86 4.19
CA LYS A 79 -2.43 14.63 5.23
C LYS A 79 -3.92 14.76 4.88
N GLY A 80 -4.74 14.81 5.92
CA GLY A 80 -6.18 15.06 5.80
C GLY A 80 -7.02 14.03 6.55
N GLY A 81 -7.01 12.76 6.10
CA GLY A 81 -7.78 11.69 6.74
C GLY A 81 -6.96 10.70 7.58
N ARG A 82 -5.64 10.67 7.39
CA ARG A 82 -4.74 9.84 8.20
C ARG A 82 -4.71 10.31 9.66
N CYS A 83 -4.24 9.45 10.54
CA CYS A 83 -3.89 9.82 11.90
C CYS A 83 -2.58 10.62 11.89
N GLU A 84 -2.63 11.89 12.30
CA GLU A 84 -1.42 12.74 12.32
C GLU A 84 -0.44 12.35 13.43
N ALA A 85 -0.91 11.76 14.53
CA ALA A 85 -0.04 11.34 15.65
C ALA A 85 0.99 10.27 15.23
N CYS A 86 0.64 9.36 14.33
CA CYS A 86 1.56 8.37 13.75
C CYS A 86 1.87 8.62 12.27
N SER A 87 1.51 9.79 11.74
CA SER A 87 1.65 10.12 10.31
C SER A 87 1.08 9.07 9.33
N GLY A 88 0.07 8.31 9.77
CA GLY A 88 -0.57 7.25 9.00
C GLY A 88 0.06 5.86 9.11
N ASP A 89 1.12 5.68 9.89
CA ASP A 89 1.81 4.39 10.00
C ASP A 89 1.02 3.38 10.86
N GLY A 90 0.18 3.87 11.78
CA GLY A 90 -0.58 3.05 12.73
C GLY A 90 0.25 2.53 13.91
N ILE A 91 1.57 2.58 13.80
CA ILE A 91 2.55 2.21 14.82
C ILE A 91 3.47 3.39 15.13
N ILE A 92 4.04 3.40 16.32
CA ILE A 92 5.09 4.34 16.75
C ILE A 92 6.36 3.53 16.96
N LYS A 93 7.46 4.00 16.38
CA LYS A 93 8.79 3.43 16.57
C LYS A 93 9.43 4.07 17.79
N ILE A 94 9.80 3.26 18.78
CA ILE A 94 10.54 3.68 19.96
C ILE A 94 11.99 3.25 19.77
N GLU A 95 12.89 4.23 19.67
CA GLU A 95 14.30 3.97 19.49
C GLU A 95 14.95 3.57 20.81
N MET A 96 15.69 2.47 20.78
CA MET A 96 16.37 1.90 21.93
C MET A 96 17.87 2.02 21.74
N GLN A 97 18.58 2.55 22.73
CA GLN A 97 20.02 2.85 22.58
C GLN A 97 20.90 1.60 22.40
N PHE A 98 20.49 0.46 22.93
CA PHE A 98 21.29 -0.78 22.97
C PHE A 98 20.55 -2.01 22.43
N LEU A 99 19.27 -1.87 22.11
CA LEU A 99 18.42 -2.96 21.64
C LEU A 99 17.81 -2.60 20.29
N SER A 100 17.22 -3.59 19.63
CA SER A 100 16.42 -3.34 18.44
C SER A 100 15.24 -2.43 18.77
N ASP A 101 14.93 -1.53 17.85
CA ASP A 101 13.80 -0.62 17.98
C ASP A 101 12.49 -1.40 18.16
N VAL A 102 11.61 -0.87 19.02
CA VAL A 102 10.32 -1.49 19.32
C VAL A 102 9.21 -0.73 18.59
N TYR A 103 8.27 -1.47 18.02
CA TYR A 103 7.08 -0.90 17.38
C TYR A 103 5.87 -1.13 18.25
N VAL A 104 5.24 -0.05 18.69
CA VAL A 104 4.01 -0.10 19.49
C VAL A 104 2.82 0.44 18.69
N PRO A 105 1.60 -0.08 18.87
CA PRO A 105 0.42 0.52 18.27
C PRO A 105 0.28 1.99 18.68
N CYS A 106 -0.08 2.86 17.74
CA CYS A 106 -0.33 4.27 18.03
C CYS A 106 -1.49 4.40 19.02
N GLU A 107 -1.28 5.11 20.13
CA GLU A 107 -2.29 5.26 21.20
C GLU A 107 -3.56 6.00 20.74
N VAL A 108 -3.42 6.90 19.76
CA VAL A 108 -4.51 7.75 19.26
C VAL A 108 -5.44 6.98 18.32
N CYS A 109 -4.89 6.34 17.28
CA CYS A 109 -5.69 5.59 16.31
C CYS A 109 -5.81 4.09 16.62
N LYS A 110 -5.08 3.59 17.63
CA LYS A 110 -5.03 2.18 18.02
C LYS A 110 -4.72 1.24 16.86
N GLY A 111 -3.76 1.62 16.01
CA GLY A 111 -3.37 0.85 14.83
C GLY A 111 -4.11 1.20 13.54
N LYS A 112 -5.25 1.91 13.61
CA LYS A 112 -6.16 2.09 12.47
C LYS A 112 -5.70 3.04 11.37
N ARG A 113 -4.58 3.73 11.54
CA ARG A 113 -3.96 4.66 10.56
C ARG A 113 -4.77 5.91 10.17
N TYR A 114 -6.04 6.02 10.55
CA TYR A 114 -6.95 7.11 10.19
C TYR A 114 -7.45 7.89 11.41
N ASN A 115 -7.90 9.12 11.18
CA ASN A 115 -8.67 9.88 12.17
C ASN A 115 -10.13 9.38 12.26
N ARG A 116 -10.81 9.74 13.34
CA ARG A 116 -12.16 9.27 13.64
C ARG A 116 -13.15 9.65 12.53
N GLU A 117 -13.05 10.86 12.01
CA GLU A 117 -13.96 11.40 10.99
C GLU A 117 -13.89 10.63 9.68
N THR A 118 -12.71 10.07 9.35
CA THR A 118 -12.54 9.23 8.15
C THR A 118 -13.09 7.82 8.36
N LEU A 119 -12.99 7.28 9.58
CA LEU A 119 -13.51 5.96 9.93
C LEU A 119 -15.05 5.91 10.04
N GLU A 120 -15.70 7.06 10.15
CA GLU A 120 -17.17 7.17 10.12
C GLU A 120 -17.75 6.86 8.73
N VAL A 121 -16.98 7.08 7.66
CA VAL A 121 -17.43 6.74 6.30
C VAL A 121 -17.37 5.23 6.12
N LYS A 122 -18.50 4.66 5.70
CA LYS A 122 -18.65 3.22 5.52
C LYS A 122 -19.13 2.88 4.12
N TYR A 123 -18.60 1.81 3.57
CA TYR A 123 -19.12 1.15 2.38
C TYR A 123 -19.64 -0.24 2.78
N LYS A 124 -20.90 -0.55 2.47
CA LYS A 124 -21.59 -1.77 2.94
C LYS A 124 -21.38 -2.05 4.44
N GLY A 125 -21.43 -0.99 5.27
CA GLY A 125 -21.26 -1.07 6.73
C GLY A 125 -19.82 -1.19 7.24
N LYS A 126 -18.81 -1.20 6.36
CA LYS A 126 -17.38 -1.33 6.70
C LYS A 126 -16.61 -0.03 6.41
N SER A 127 -15.80 0.41 7.36
CA SER A 127 -14.88 1.54 7.18
C SER A 127 -13.66 1.15 6.36
N ILE A 128 -12.86 2.13 5.93
CA ILE A 128 -11.65 1.87 5.14
C ILE A 128 -10.61 1.01 5.90
N ASP A 129 -10.56 1.14 7.23
CA ASP A 129 -9.71 0.32 8.10
C ASP A 129 -10.22 -1.13 8.17
N ASP A 130 -11.55 -1.32 8.21
CA ASP A 130 -12.14 -2.66 8.17
C ASP A 130 -11.82 -3.36 6.85
N ILE A 131 -11.82 -2.64 5.72
CA ILE A 131 -11.42 -3.18 4.42
C ILE A 131 -9.95 -3.61 4.41
N LEU A 132 -9.06 -2.80 4.97
CA LEU A 132 -7.62 -3.12 5.06
C LEU A 132 -7.33 -4.26 6.05
N SER A 133 -8.27 -4.56 6.95
CA SER A 133 -8.17 -5.66 7.91
C SER A 133 -8.72 -6.99 7.38
N MET A 134 -9.34 -6.99 6.19
CA MET A 134 -9.84 -8.22 5.55
C MET A 134 -8.70 -9.06 4.99
N THR A 135 -8.90 -10.37 5.01
CA THR A 135 -8.16 -11.29 4.15
C THR A 135 -8.52 -11.07 2.68
N VAL A 136 -7.66 -11.52 1.77
CA VAL A 136 -7.92 -11.42 0.32
C VAL A 136 -9.20 -12.16 -0.07
N GLU A 137 -9.47 -13.31 0.54
CA GLU A 137 -10.68 -14.10 0.26
C GLU A 137 -11.97 -13.37 0.69
N GLU A 138 -11.97 -12.75 1.87
CA GLU A 138 -13.08 -11.93 2.33
C GLU A 138 -13.29 -10.71 1.43
N ALA A 139 -12.20 -10.03 1.04
CA ALA A 139 -12.25 -8.88 0.16
C ALA A 139 -12.79 -9.26 -1.24
N LEU A 140 -12.37 -10.41 -1.78
CA LEU A 140 -12.84 -10.90 -3.08
C LEU A 140 -14.36 -11.08 -3.09
N LYS A 141 -14.92 -11.73 -2.05
CA LYS A 141 -16.37 -11.87 -1.90
C LYS A 141 -17.06 -10.53 -1.67
N PHE A 142 -16.49 -9.67 -0.85
CA PHE A 142 -17.07 -8.37 -0.52
C PHE A 142 -17.18 -7.43 -1.75
N PHE A 143 -16.20 -7.50 -2.64
CA PHE A 143 -16.10 -6.71 -3.86
C PHE A 143 -16.54 -7.45 -5.14
N GLU A 144 -17.18 -8.62 -5.04
CA GLU A 144 -17.59 -9.45 -6.20
C GLU A 144 -18.41 -8.70 -7.28
N ASN A 145 -19.17 -7.68 -6.86
CA ASN A 145 -20.03 -6.88 -7.72
C ASN A 145 -19.33 -5.60 -8.25
N ILE A 146 -18.01 -5.49 -8.10
CA ILE A 146 -17.19 -4.41 -8.63
C ILE A 146 -16.31 -4.99 -9.75
N PRO A 147 -16.69 -4.83 -11.03
CA PRO A 147 -16.09 -5.55 -12.15
C PRO A 147 -14.73 -4.97 -12.63
N ARG A 148 -13.99 -4.25 -11.78
CA ARG A 148 -12.69 -3.64 -12.13
C ARG A 148 -11.52 -4.34 -11.47
#